data_AF-A0A8H7GKP7-F1
#
_entry.id   AF-A0A8H7GKP7-F1
#
_cell.length_a   1.000
_cell.length_b   1.000
_cell.length_c   1.000
_cell.angle_alpha   90.00
_cell.angle_beta   90.00
_cell.angle_gamma   90.00
#
_symmetry.space_group_name_H-M   'P 1'
#
loop_
_entity.id
_entity.type
_entity.pdbx_description
1 polymer ?
#
loop_
_entity_poly.entity_id
_entity_poly.type
_entity_poly.pdbx_seq_one_letter_code
_entity_poly.pdbx_strand_id
1 'polypeptide(L)'
;MSERLQPLSIEELRPFPLEKSLQSLPQKFQDEFASLYELVKGYTRNLEAYRALEEQARQAIKDTITTINSISAVLEEYERNSDTIVKQMGKLDALYKEFLTSETLQYQLLSTNYDQSFLKIKYAKLVKEGDTQSGEILDDYRNSGGDMSSFLLRFKDSRKVYHGRREKLNRWEENRVSGFI
;
A
#
# COMPACT_ATOMS: atom_id res chain seq x y z
N MET A 1 -10.53 -28.06 24.77
CA MET A 1 -11.03 -27.78 26.13
C MET A 1 -10.00 -28.33 27.10
N SER A 2 -9.25 -27.47 27.80
CA SER A 2 -8.32 -27.95 28.82
C SER A 2 -9.13 -28.47 30.01
N GLU A 3 -9.19 -29.79 30.16
CA GLU A 3 -9.55 -30.38 31.45
C GLU A 3 -8.55 -29.84 32.48
N ARG A 4 -9.06 -29.13 33.49
CA ARG A 4 -8.22 -28.65 34.59
C ARG A 4 -7.69 -29.89 35.30
N LEU A 5 -6.37 -30.05 35.33
CA LEU A 5 -5.71 -31.08 36.14
C LEU A 5 -6.18 -30.91 37.58
N GLN A 6 -6.90 -31.90 38.08
CA GLN A 6 -7.33 -31.93 39.47
C GLN A 6 -6.28 -32.67 40.30
N PRO A 7 -5.99 -32.19 41.53
CA PRO A 7 -5.10 -32.92 42.42
C PRO A 7 -5.71 -34.28 42.76
N LEU A 8 -4.91 -35.33 42.68
CA LEU A 8 -5.31 -36.69 43.11
C LEU A 8 -5.67 -36.67 44.59
N SER A 9 -6.87 -37.17 44.90
CA SER A 9 -7.25 -37.54 46.26
C SER A 9 -6.62 -38.87 46.66
N ILE A 10 -6.55 -39.13 47.98
CA ILE A 10 -6.01 -40.40 48.52
C ILE A 10 -6.84 -41.61 48.03
N GLU A 11 -8.15 -41.41 47.83
CA GLU A 11 -9.07 -42.45 47.35
C GLU A 11 -8.80 -42.84 45.90
N GLU A 12 -8.43 -41.86 45.06
CA GLU A 12 -8.09 -42.07 43.65
C GLU A 12 -6.70 -42.66 43.45
N LEU A 13 -5.77 -42.39 44.36
CA LEU A 13 -4.44 -42.99 44.40
C LEU A 13 -4.47 -44.51 44.61
N ARG A 14 -5.54 -45.03 45.22
CA ARG A 14 -5.72 -46.46 45.56
C ARG A 14 -4.43 -47.11 46.09
N PRO A 15 -3.85 -46.60 47.19
CA PRO A 15 -2.56 -47.08 47.71
C PRO A 15 -2.62 -48.48 48.32
N PHE A 16 -3.82 -49.06 48.46
CA PHE A 16 -4.04 -50.39 49.00
C PHE A 16 -4.88 -51.23 48.03
N PRO A 17 -4.65 -52.55 47.96
CA PRO A 17 -3.69 -53.33 48.76
C PRO A 17 -2.23 -53.08 48.36
N LEU A 18 -1.32 -53.13 49.33
CA LEU A 18 0.13 -53.01 49.08
C LEU A 18 0.60 -54.07 48.08
N GLU A 19 1.65 -53.78 47.32
CA GLU A 19 2.25 -54.79 46.45
C GLU A 19 2.69 -56.03 47.25
N LYS A 20 2.60 -57.22 46.63
CA LYS A 20 2.96 -58.50 47.27
C LYS A 20 4.38 -58.50 47.83
N SER A 21 5.30 -57.79 47.17
CA SER A 21 6.68 -57.55 47.61
C SER A 21 6.72 -56.90 48.99
N LEU A 22 5.95 -55.83 49.21
CA LEU A 22 5.87 -55.10 50.47
C LEU A 22 5.08 -55.86 51.54
N GLN A 23 4.03 -56.59 51.15
CA GLN A 23 3.25 -57.43 52.09
C GLN A 23 4.05 -58.60 52.64
N SER A 24 5.02 -59.12 51.88
CA SER A 24 5.86 -60.27 52.26
C SER A 24 6.99 -59.93 53.24
N LEU A 25 7.25 -58.64 53.48
CA LEU A 25 8.32 -58.19 54.37
C LEU A 25 7.97 -58.47 55.84
N PRO A 26 8.94 -58.87 56.68
CA PRO A 26 8.75 -58.91 58.13
C PRO A 26 8.30 -57.54 58.67
N GLN A 27 7.47 -57.54 59.71
CA GLN A 27 6.81 -56.33 60.22
C GLN A 27 7.79 -55.20 60.57
N LYS A 28 8.97 -55.51 61.10
CA LYS A 28 10.03 -54.53 61.38
C LYS A 28 10.44 -53.70 60.15
N PHE A 29 10.50 -54.32 58.98
CA PHE A 29 10.86 -53.64 57.73
C PHE A 29 9.67 -52.89 57.12
N GLN A 30 8.44 -53.31 57.40
CA GLN A 30 7.24 -52.54 57.03
C GLN A 30 7.15 -51.25 57.86
N ASP A 31 7.46 -51.32 59.15
CA ASP A 31 7.51 -50.15 60.04
C ASP A 31 8.63 -49.18 59.63
N GLU A 32 9.80 -49.72 59.26
CA GLU A 32 10.92 -48.94 58.73
C GLU A 32 10.56 -48.27 57.38
N PHE A 33 9.91 -49.01 56.48
CA PHE A 33 9.40 -48.45 55.22
C PHE A 33 8.39 -47.32 55.43
N ALA A 34 7.46 -47.48 56.38
CA ALA A 34 6.44 -46.47 56.69
C ALA A 34 7.03 -45.22 57.37
N SER A 35 8.11 -45.38 58.12
CA SER A 35 8.79 -44.27 58.82
C SER A 35 9.73 -43.46 57.93
N LEU A 36 10.18 -44.01 56.80
CA LEU A 36 11.07 -43.34 55.86
C LEU A 36 10.29 -42.64 54.74
N TYR A 37 10.22 -41.31 54.84
CA TYR A 37 9.51 -40.45 53.88
C TYR A 37 9.88 -40.70 52.41
N GLU A 38 11.17 -40.85 52.10
CA GLU A 38 11.62 -41.04 50.71
C GLU A 38 11.15 -42.38 50.12
N LEU A 39 10.97 -43.42 50.95
CA LEU A 39 10.45 -44.72 50.48
C LEU A 39 8.96 -44.64 50.18
N VAL A 40 8.18 -44.00 51.06
CA VAL A 40 6.74 -43.76 50.86
C VAL A 40 6.50 -42.87 49.64
N LYS A 41 7.32 -41.84 49.45
CA LYS A 41 7.30 -40.96 48.28
C LYS A 41 7.68 -41.69 46.99
N GLY A 42 8.67 -42.57 47.03
CA GLY A 42 9.05 -43.42 45.90
C GLY A 42 7.92 -44.37 45.51
N TYR A 43 7.25 -44.96 46.50
CA TYR A 43 6.10 -45.83 46.28
C TYR A 43 4.90 -45.10 45.68
N THR A 44 4.53 -43.94 46.24
CA THR A 44 3.41 -43.15 45.71
C THR A 44 3.63 -42.69 44.27
N ARG A 45 4.89 -42.39 43.88
CA ARG A 45 5.27 -42.11 42.48
C ARG A 45 5.17 -43.30 41.54
N ASN A 46 5.25 -44.53 42.07
CA ASN A 46 5.12 -45.75 41.28
C ASN A 46 3.67 -46.18 41.07
N LEU A 47 2.73 -45.64 41.85
CA LEU A 47 1.30 -45.91 41.67
C LEU A 47 0.82 -45.48 40.28
N GLU A 48 0.03 -46.33 39.63
CA GLU A 48 -0.47 -46.12 38.27
C GLU A 48 -1.25 -44.80 38.14
N ALA A 49 -2.07 -44.47 39.14
CA ALA A 49 -2.85 -43.24 39.16
C ALA A 49 -1.97 -41.98 39.14
N TYR A 50 -0.85 -41.99 39.88
CA TYR A 50 0.09 -40.87 39.90
C TYR A 50 0.80 -40.71 38.56
N ARG A 51 1.25 -41.83 37.97
CA ARG A 51 1.90 -41.82 36.64
C ARG A 51 0.93 -41.37 35.54
N ALA A 52 -0.33 -41.78 35.60
CA ALA A 52 -1.35 -41.34 34.65
C ALA A 52 -1.60 -39.83 34.74
N LEU A 53 -1.68 -39.26 35.95
CA LEU A 53 -1.80 -37.81 36.14
C LEU A 53 -0.55 -37.07 35.64
N GLU A 54 0.66 -37.61 35.91
CA GLU A 54 1.90 -37.02 35.44
C GLU A 54 1.95 -36.97 33.91
N GLU A 55 1.54 -38.04 33.24
CA GLU A 55 1.48 -38.09 31.78
C GLU A 55 0.42 -37.14 31.21
N GLN A 56 -0.76 -37.07 31.84
CA GLN A 56 -1.81 -36.11 31.47
C GLN A 56 -1.32 -34.66 31.61
N ALA A 57 -0.57 -34.37 32.69
CA ALA A 57 0.02 -33.05 32.91
C ALA A 57 1.08 -32.71 31.86
N ARG A 58 1.96 -33.66 31.53
CA ARG A 58 2.96 -33.51 30.46
C ARG A 58 2.29 -33.25 29.11
N GLN A 59 1.24 -33.99 28.79
CA GLN A 59 0.51 -33.81 27.54
C GLN A 59 -0.18 -32.45 27.48
N ALA A 60 -0.84 -32.02 28.56
CA ALA A 60 -1.47 -30.70 28.63
C ALA A 60 -0.46 -29.56 28.44
N ILE A 61 0.75 -29.68 29.03
CA ILE A 61 1.84 -28.73 28.81
C ILE A 61 2.27 -28.73 27.34
N LYS A 62 2.44 -29.91 26.73
CA LYS A 62 2.84 -30.04 25.33
C LYS A 62 1.81 -29.41 24.38
N ASP A 63 0.52 -29.63 24.63
CA ASP A 63 -0.57 -29.02 23.86
C ASP A 63 -0.59 -27.49 24.02
N THR A 64 -0.31 -27.00 25.23
CA THR A 64 -0.19 -25.56 25.50
C THR A 64 1.00 -24.95 24.74
N ILE A 65 2.17 -25.60 24.76
CA ILE A 65 3.35 -25.17 23.99
C ILE A 65 3.03 -25.13 22.49
N THR A 66 2.33 -26.15 21.98
CA THR A 66 1.96 -26.22 20.56
C THR A 66 1.02 -25.08 20.19
N THR A 67 0.06 -24.77 21.07
CA THR A 67 -0.87 -23.64 20.91
C THR A 67 -0.12 -22.31 20.90
N ILE A 68 0.80 -22.10 21.86
CA ILE A 68 1.63 -20.88 21.91
C ILE A 68 2.45 -20.72 20.63
N ASN A 69 3.09 -21.78 20.15
CA ASN A 69 3.87 -21.73 18.91
C ASN A 69 3.00 -21.38 17.70
N SER A 70 1.77 -21.89 17.63
CA SER A 70 0.83 -21.54 16.58
C SER A 70 0.43 -20.06 16.62
N ILE A 71 0.20 -19.51 17.82
CA ILE A 71 -0.11 -18.09 18.02
C ILE A 71 1.08 -17.22 17.60
N SER A 72 2.30 -17.59 17.99
CA SER A 72 3.51 -16.88 17.58
C SER A 72 3.67 -16.85 16.06
N ALA A 73 3.43 -17.97 15.37
CA ALA A 73 3.50 -18.02 13.91
C ALA A 73 2.47 -17.07 13.24
N VAL A 74 1.25 -17.02 13.77
CA VAL A 74 0.21 -16.09 13.28
C VAL A 74 0.61 -14.63 13.51
N LEU A 75 1.21 -14.31 14.65
CA LEU A 75 1.70 -12.95 14.94
C LEU A 75 2.83 -12.54 13.99
N GLU A 76 3.78 -13.43 13.71
CA GLU A 76 4.85 -13.18 12.72
C GLU A 76 4.29 -12.95 11.31
N GLU A 77 3.28 -13.73 10.90
CA GLU A 77 2.61 -13.55 9.62
C GLU A 77 1.89 -12.20 9.55
N TYR A 78 1.20 -11.82 10.63
CA TYR A 78 0.52 -10.53 10.72
C TYR A 78 1.49 -9.36 10.60
N GLU A 79 2.64 -9.43 11.27
CA GLU A 79 3.68 -8.39 11.20
C GLU A 79 4.24 -8.25 9.78
N ARG A 80 4.55 -9.38 9.12
CA ARG A 80 5.01 -9.37 7.72
C ARG A 80 3.96 -8.82 6.75
N ASN A 81 2.69 -9.15 6.96
CA ASN A 81 1.59 -8.63 6.15
C ASN A 81 1.40 -7.13 6.39
N SER A 82 1.50 -6.65 7.63
CA SER A 82 1.47 -5.24 7.97
C SER A 82 2.56 -4.45 7.25
N ASP A 83 3.81 -4.93 7.28
CA ASP A 83 4.92 -4.31 6.56
C ASP A 83 4.68 -4.24 5.05
N THR A 84 4.06 -5.29 4.50
CA THR A 84 3.70 -5.35 3.08
C THR A 84 2.63 -4.31 2.74
N ILE A 85 1.60 -4.18 3.58
CA ILE A 85 0.53 -3.17 3.43
C ILE A 85 1.12 -1.76 3.47
N VAL A 86 2.00 -1.46 4.43
CA VAL A 86 2.67 -0.15 4.53
C VAL A 86 3.47 0.17 3.28
N LYS A 87 4.24 -0.80 2.76
CA LYS A 87 4.98 -0.65 1.49
C LYS A 87 4.05 -0.41 0.30
N GLN A 88 2.93 -1.12 0.23
CA GLN A 88 1.95 -0.94 -0.85
C GLN A 88 1.25 0.42 -0.77
N MET A 89 0.88 0.89 0.42
CA MET A 89 0.34 2.23 0.62
C MET A 89 1.32 3.31 0.17
N GLY A 90 2.60 3.18 0.50
CA GLY A 90 3.63 4.10 0.04
C GLY A 90 3.75 4.17 -1.48
N LYS A 91 3.63 3.03 -2.19
CA LYS A 91 3.58 3.00 -3.65
C LYS A 91 2.34 3.68 -4.21
N LEU A 92 1.19 3.48 -3.57
CA LEU A 92 -0.08 4.05 -4.00
C LEU A 92 -0.07 5.58 -3.87
N ASP A 93 0.49 6.13 -2.79
CA ASP A 93 0.68 7.57 -2.61
C ASP A 93 1.62 8.17 -3.67
N ALA A 94 2.71 7.47 -3.99
CA ALA A 94 3.62 7.91 -5.07
C ALA A 94 2.91 7.95 -6.43
N LEU A 95 2.18 6.87 -6.79
CA LEU A 95 1.41 6.82 -8.03
C LEU A 95 0.31 7.88 -8.09
N TYR A 96 -0.33 8.17 -6.95
CA TYR A 96 -1.34 9.21 -6.88
C TYR A 96 -0.77 10.61 -7.15
N LYS A 97 0.43 10.90 -6.64
CA LYS A 97 1.15 12.15 -6.95
C LYS A 97 1.51 12.26 -8.43
N GLU A 98 1.95 11.17 -9.05
CA GLU A 98 2.22 11.11 -10.49
C GLU A 98 0.95 11.31 -11.32
N PHE A 99 -0.15 10.71 -10.89
CA PHE A 99 -1.47 10.88 -11.50
C PHE A 99 -1.91 12.36 -11.46
N LEU A 100 -1.86 13.00 -10.30
CA LEU A 100 -2.21 14.41 -10.14
C LEU A 100 -1.33 15.33 -11.00
N THR A 101 -0.04 15.01 -11.11
CA THR A 101 0.89 15.75 -11.96
C THR A 101 0.50 15.61 -13.43
N SER A 102 0.19 14.40 -13.87
CA SER A 102 -0.23 14.11 -15.25
C SER A 102 -1.57 14.77 -15.58
N GLU A 103 -2.52 14.72 -14.66
CA GLU A 103 -3.83 15.39 -14.78
C GLU A 103 -3.64 16.91 -14.88
N THR A 104 -2.78 17.49 -14.03
CA THR A 104 -2.48 18.92 -14.07
C THR A 104 -1.86 19.32 -15.41
N LEU A 105 -0.89 18.54 -15.90
CA LEU A 105 -0.28 18.76 -17.23
C LEU A 105 -1.32 18.66 -18.35
N GLN A 106 -2.22 17.68 -18.27
CA GLN A 106 -3.30 17.52 -19.25
C GLN A 106 -4.21 18.75 -19.27
N TYR A 107 -4.64 19.24 -18.11
CA TYR A 107 -5.47 20.45 -18.03
C TYR A 107 -4.73 21.69 -18.52
N GLN A 108 -3.43 21.83 -18.22
CA GLN A 108 -2.60 22.92 -18.74
C GLN A 108 -2.49 22.88 -20.26
N LEU A 109 -2.29 21.69 -20.85
CA LEU A 109 -2.23 21.52 -22.30
C LEU A 109 -3.57 21.84 -22.96
N LEU A 110 -4.69 21.39 -22.35
CA LEU A 110 -6.03 21.68 -22.83
C LEU A 110 -6.33 23.18 -22.75
N SER A 111 -6.05 23.83 -21.63
CA SER A 111 -6.29 25.27 -21.47
C SER A 111 -5.41 26.13 -22.37
N THR A 112 -4.14 25.74 -22.56
CA THR A 112 -3.17 26.52 -23.36
C THR A 112 -3.31 26.28 -24.86
N ASN A 113 -3.72 25.09 -25.30
CA ASN A 113 -3.73 24.75 -26.72
C ASN A 113 -5.11 24.51 -27.31
N TYR A 114 -6.12 24.21 -26.50
CA TYR A 114 -7.44 23.78 -26.98
C TYR A 114 -8.61 24.60 -26.42
N ASP A 115 -8.38 25.51 -25.48
CA ASP A 115 -9.39 26.51 -25.12
C ASP A 115 -9.58 27.48 -26.30
N GLN A 116 -10.79 27.48 -26.84
CA GLN A 116 -11.19 28.35 -27.93
C GLN A 116 -10.97 29.84 -27.61
N SER A 117 -11.12 30.23 -26.34
CA SER A 117 -10.90 31.61 -25.91
C SER A 117 -9.42 32.00 -25.99
N PHE A 118 -8.54 31.14 -25.49
CA PHE A 118 -7.09 31.35 -25.59
C PHE A 118 -6.59 31.31 -27.03
N LEU A 119 -7.07 30.36 -27.84
CA LEU A 119 -6.75 30.28 -29.27
C LEU A 119 -7.18 31.54 -30.03
N LYS A 120 -8.38 32.06 -29.75
CA LYS A 120 -8.87 33.33 -30.31
C LYS A 120 -7.94 34.49 -29.94
N ILE A 121 -7.51 34.59 -28.67
CA ILE A 121 -6.57 35.64 -28.22
C ILE A 121 -5.22 35.51 -28.93
N LYS A 122 -4.66 34.30 -29.03
CA LYS A 122 -3.39 34.04 -29.73
C LYS A 122 -3.50 34.38 -31.21
N TYR A 123 -4.61 34.02 -31.86
CA TYR A 123 -4.87 34.33 -33.25
C TYR A 123 -5.04 35.83 -33.49
N ALA A 124 -5.76 36.53 -32.60
CA ALA A 124 -5.87 37.99 -32.65
C ALA A 124 -4.53 38.69 -32.50
N LYS A 125 -3.63 38.17 -31.66
CA LYS A 125 -2.24 38.66 -31.55
C LYS A 125 -1.47 38.49 -32.87
N LEU A 126 -1.57 37.32 -33.52
CA LEU A 126 -0.96 37.08 -34.84
C LEU A 126 -1.50 38.00 -35.94
N VAL A 127 -2.78 38.39 -35.87
CA VAL A 127 -3.35 39.40 -36.78
C VAL A 127 -2.72 40.76 -36.55
N LYS A 128 -2.58 41.18 -35.29
CA LYS A 128 -1.92 42.45 -34.93
C LYS A 128 -0.46 42.47 -35.37
N GLU A 129 0.28 41.39 -35.13
CA GLU A 129 1.68 41.25 -35.57
C GLU A 129 1.82 41.36 -37.10
N GLY A 130 0.88 40.79 -37.87
CA GLY A 130 0.87 40.93 -39.33
C GLY A 130 0.59 42.37 -39.81
N ASP A 131 -0.17 43.15 -39.04
CA ASP A 131 -0.40 44.58 -39.33
C ASP A 131 0.87 45.39 -39.06
N THR A 132 1.53 45.14 -37.92
CA THR A 132 2.82 45.74 -37.57
C THR A 132 3.89 45.42 -38.61
N GLN A 133 4.03 44.16 -39.03
CA GLN A 133 4.96 43.74 -40.08
C GLN A 133 4.70 44.44 -41.41
N SER A 134 3.43 44.67 -41.75
CA SER A 134 3.09 45.45 -42.96
C SER A 134 3.53 46.91 -42.84
N GLY A 135 3.41 47.50 -41.65
CA GLY A 135 3.89 48.84 -41.33
C GLY A 135 5.42 48.94 -41.38
N GLU A 136 6.13 47.96 -40.81
CA GLU A 136 7.59 47.87 -40.85
C GLU A 136 8.10 47.80 -42.30
N ILE A 137 7.46 47.01 -43.18
CA ILE A 137 7.82 46.96 -44.61
C ILE A 137 7.67 48.33 -45.29
N LEU A 138 6.65 49.11 -44.90
CA LEU A 138 6.41 50.45 -45.43
C LEU A 138 7.45 51.46 -44.92
N ASP A 139 7.75 51.42 -43.62
CA ASP A 139 8.73 52.28 -42.98
C ASP A 139 10.14 51.99 -43.49
N ASP A 140 10.49 50.72 -43.66
CA ASP A 140 11.75 50.29 -44.26
C ASP A 140 11.91 50.87 -45.67
N TYR A 141 10.89 50.73 -46.53
CA TYR A 141 10.93 51.30 -47.88
C TYR A 141 11.05 52.84 -47.85
N ARG A 142 10.29 53.50 -46.99
CA ARG A 142 10.32 54.97 -46.84
C ARG A 142 11.68 55.49 -46.40
N ASN A 143 12.37 54.76 -45.52
CA ASN A 143 13.64 55.17 -44.95
C ASN A 143 14.85 54.78 -45.81
N SER A 144 14.80 53.65 -46.52
CA SER A 144 15.94 53.08 -47.26
C SER A 144 15.84 53.17 -48.78
N GLY A 145 14.68 53.50 -49.34
CA GLY A 145 14.52 53.81 -50.78
C GLY A 145 14.85 52.66 -51.73
N GLY A 146 14.61 51.40 -51.33
CA GLY A 146 14.96 50.19 -52.09
C GLY A 146 14.18 49.96 -53.39
N ASP A 147 14.34 48.78 -54.00
CA ASP A 147 13.62 48.42 -55.23
C ASP A 147 12.09 48.36 -54.99
N MET A 148 11.36 49.21 -55.71
CA MET A 148 9.91 49.36 -55.65
C MET A 148 9.18 48.05 -55.99
N SER A 149 9.70 47.27 -56.94
CA SER A 149 9.05 46.02 -57.35
C SER A 149 9.10 44.98 -56.24
N SER A 150 10.27 44.81 -55.61
CA SER A 150 10.46 43.94 -54.45
C SER A 150 9.64 44.38 -53.21
N PHE A 151 9.50 45.69 -53.00
CA PHE A 151 8.68 46.25 -51.93
C PHE A 151 7.20 45.93 -52.15
N LEU A 152 6.67 46.26 -53.33
CA LEU A 152 5.26 46.04 -53.66
C LEU A 152 4.87 44.57 -53.54
N LEU A 153 5.74 43.65 -53.94
CA LEU A 153 5.47 42.22 -53.82
C LEU A 153 5.42 41.78 -52.35
N ARG A 154 6.41 42.15 -51.54
CA ARG A 154 6.47 41.84 -50.10
C ARG A 154 5.30 42.45 -49.33
N PHE A 155 4.97 43.71 -49.62
CA PHE A 155 3.86 44.41 -48.98
C PHE A 155 2.52 43.78 -49.37
N LYS A 156 2.31 43.48 -50.66
CA LYS A 156 1.10 42.81 -51.14
C LYS A 156 0.90 41.45 -50.49
N ASP A 157 1.96 40.63 -50.41
CA ASP A 157 1.89 39.30 -49.80
C ASP A 157 1.62 39.39 -48.29
N SER A 158 2.27 40.32 -47.60
CA SER A 158 2.02 40.58 -46.17
C SER A 158 0.58 41.02 -45.91
N ARG A 159 0.06 41.97 -46.69
CA ARG A 159 -1.35 42.43 -46.58
C ARG A 159 -2.36 41.34 -46.93
N LYS A 160 -2.07 40.50 -47.92
CA LYS A 160 -2.92 39.35 -48.28
C LYS A 160 -3.03 38.38 -47.10
N VAL A 161 -1.92 38.09 -46.43
CA VAL A 161 -1.89 37.24 -45.23
C VAL A 161 -2.64 37.89 -44.07
N TYR A 162 -2.40 39.18 -43.80
CA TYR A 162 -3.11 39.93 -42.76
C TYR A 162 -4.63 39.91 -42.97
N HIS A 163 -5.12 40.29 -44.16
CA HIS A 163 -6.55 40.35 -44.44
C HIS A 163 -7.20 38.96 -44.41
N GLY A 164 -6.50 37.93 -44.90
CA GLY A 164 -6.97 36.55 -44.80
C GLY A 164 -7.11 36.07 -43.35
N ARG A 165 -6.17 36.44 -42.47
CA ARG A 165 -6.25 36.12 -41.03
C ARG A 165 -7.35 36.95 -40.34
N ARG A 166 -7.48 38.24 -40.66
CA ARG A 166 -8.51 39.12 -40.09
C ARG A 166 -9.93 38.62 -40.41
N GLU A 167 -10.16 38.22 -41.64
CA GLU A 167 -11.44 37.63 -42.05
C GLU A 167 -11.74 36.33 -41.32
N LYS A 168 -10.73 35.45 -41.14
CA LYS A 168 -10.88 34.22 -40.35
C LYS A 168 -11.21 34.52 -38.88
N LEU A 169 -10.58 35.53 -38.28
CA LEU A 169 -10.88 35.96 -36.90
C LEU A 169 -12.33 36.45 -36.77
N ASN A 170 -12.78 37.33 -37.67
CA ASN A 170 -14.14 37.84 -37.68
C ASN A 170 -15.19 36.70 -37.78
N ARG A 171 -14.95 35.72 -38.66
CA ARG A 171 -15.83 34.53 -38.77
C ARG A 171 -15.82 33.66 -37.53
N TRP A 172 -14.70 33.62 -36.80
CA TRP A 172 -14.57 32.88 -35.55
C TRP A 172 -15.28 33.58 -34.38
N GLU A 173 -15.35 34.91 -34.38
CA GLU A 173 -16.16 35.70 -33.44
C GLU A 173 -17.66 35.51 -33.65
N GLU A 174 -18.10 35.40 -34.91
CA GLU A 174 -19.50 35.14 -35.27
C GLU A 174 -19.96 33.68 -35.01
N ASN A 175 -19.09 32.81 -34.45
CA ASN A 175 -19.31 31.36 -34.28
C ASN A 175 -19.69 30.63 -35.58
N ARG A 176 -19.41 31.21 -36.75
CA ARG A 176 -19.71 30.61 -38.07
C ARG A 176 -18.70 29.55 -38.50
N VAL A 177 -17.61 29.37 -37.74
CA VAL A 177 -16.61 28.33 -37.96
C VAL A 177 -16.74 27.29 -36.85
N SER A 178 -17.65 26.33 -37.05
CA SER A 178 -17.68 25.08 -36.30
C SER A 178 -16.82 24.05 -37.04
N GLY A 179 -15.50 24.20 -36.98
CA GLY A 179 -14.59 23.31 -37.70
C GLY A 179 -13.15 23.63 -37.35
N PHE A 180 -12.40 22.59 -36.99
CA PHE A 180 -11.02 22.66 -36.50
C PHE A 180 -10.11 23.42 -37.49
N ILE A 181 -9.25 24.30 -36.96
CA ILE A 181 -8.05 24.84 -37.65
C ILE A 181 -6.92 23.82 -37.47
#